data_AF-Q7X330-F1
#
_entry.id   AF-Q7X330-F1
#
_cell.length_a   1.000
_cell.length_b   1.000
_cell.length_c   1.000
_cell.angle_alpha   90.00
_cell.angle_beta   90.00
_cell.angle_gamma   90.00
#
_symmetry.space_group_name_H-M   'P 1'
#
loop_
_entity.id
_entity.type
_entity.pdbx_description
1 polymer ?
#
loop_
_entity_poly.entity_id
_entity_poly.type
_entity_poly.pdbx_seq_one_letter_code
_entity_poly.pdbx_strand_id
1 'polypeptide(L)'
;MDRRLTAAHSFILRAATWSLGLFGLLRLQWTESQLLLPVTSLQGALAVRLLGVPAAPVEVTLACSGADAMALCVGAVLAYPVAWPARLAGAGGGVALILALNTVRIGTLMQAAGAPRWFDTLHLYVWPTLLMLAIAGYVLMWMGFADRRERAAPLPAPAGGLRPTGRLVAYTAAFLVLFVAASPYYLASAAVLATAGFIARAAASTLGLVGVSAHATGNVLWTAGGGFVVTQECLATPLIPVYCAAACAYARTWRLPVLAALAMVPLFVVLGLVRLLVVALPASASPLFLVHAFYQLLLAAVIVWAAAVWRHGARAAVPYALAGAAAGVLFVQVAGPLFMQIVSYPAAPPLDDPQGAIAFLPAFQAGLYLAVWLAAFTDTGWPRFATGFAVLAVSQSAGLLALHALGTDAGWTAHVRDVRGWAIAGPLLVVAAAQHRARAQH
;
A
#
# COMPACT_ATOMS: atom_id res chain seq x y z
N MET A 1 -5.16 6.14 -30.62
CA MET A 1 -5.74 5.61 -29.35
C MET A 1 -6.39 6.77 -28.60
N ASP A 2 -7.60 6.56 -28.10
CA ASP A 2 -8.49 7.59 -27.56
C ASP A 2 -7.92 8.27 -26.29
N ARG A 3 -7.96 9.61 -26.22
CA ARG A 3 -7.54 10.40 -25.03
C ARG A 3 -8.26 9.93 -23.75
N ARG A 4 -9.46 9.37 -23.86
CA ARG A 4 -10.20 8.81 -22.73
C ARG A 4 -9.61 7.53 -22.16
N LEU A 5 -9.10 6.63 -23.01
CA LEU A 5 -8.38 5.42 -22.57
C LEU A 5 -7.09 5.78 -21.83
N THR A 6 -6.45 6.86 -22.27
CA THR A 6 -5.27 7.44 -21.63
C THR A 6 -5.54 7.89 -20.20
N ALA A 7 -6.63 8.65 -20.02
CA ALA A 7 -7.03 9.16 -18.72
C ALA A 7 -7.53 8.04 -17.79
N ALA A 8 -8.21 7.02 -18.32
CA ALA A 8 -8.60 5.82 -17.58
C ALA A 8 -7.40 5.11 -16.97
N HIS A 9 -6.41 4.82 -17.81
CA HIS A 9 -5.19 4.15 -17.38
C HIS A 9 -4.39 5.04 -16.41
N SER A 10 -4.32 6.34 -16.73
CA SER A 10 -3.99 7.47 -15.85
C SER A 10 -4.45 7.28 -14.40
N PHE A 11 -5.77 7.26 -14.26
CA PHE A 11 -6.46 7.21 -13.00
C PHE A 11 -6.25 5.87 -12.28
N ILE A 12 -6.39 4.76 -12.99
CA ILE A 12 -6.25 3.41 -12.40
C ILE A 12 -4.86 3.22 -11.81
N LEU A 13 -3.81 3.62 -12.52
CA LEU A 13 -2.44 3.52 -12.01
C LEU A 13 -2.25 4.38 -10.76
N ARG A 14 -2.73 5.63 -10.78
CA ARG A 14 -2.65 6.52 -9.61
C ARG A 14 -3.43 5.98 -8.42
N ALA A 15 -4.63 5.44 -8.66
CA ALA A 15 -5.46 4.84 -7.62
C ALA A 15 -4.78 3.62 -7.01
N ALA A 16 -4.23 2.74 -7.85
CA ALA A 16 -3.44 1.60 -7.39
C ALA A 16 -2.22 2.05 -6.58
N THR A 17 -1.46 3.05 -7.05
CA THR A 17 -0.30 3.59 -6.31
C THR A 17 -0.70 4.15 -4.96
N TRP A 18 -1.74 4.99 -4.91
CA TRP A 18 -2.21 5.56 -3.64
C TRP A 18 -2.75 4.49 -2.70
N SER A 19 -3.57 3.56 -3.19
CA SER A 19 -4.14 2.50 -2.36
C SER A 19 -3.06 1.55 -1.83
N LEU A 20 -2.08 1.15 -2.65
CA LEU A 20 -0.95 0.32 -2.20
C LEU A 20 -0.06 1.07 -1.20
N GLY A 21 0.25 2.35 -1.46
CA GLY A 21 1.04 3.17 -0.54
C GLY A 21 0.34 3.36 0.80
N LEU A 22 -0.96 3.66 0.79
CA LEU A 22 -1.77 3.79 2.01
C LEU A 22 -1.92 2.46 2.73
N PHE A 23 -2.12 1.36 2.00
CA PHE A 23 -2.18 0.02 2.59
C PHE A 23 -0.86 -0.31 3.30
N GLY A 24 0.28 -0.09 2.64
CA GLY A 24 1.60 -0.27 3.25
C GLY A 24 1.80 0.62 4.48
N LEU A 25 1.43 1.90 4.40
CA LEU A 25 1.50 2.85 5.51
C LEU A 25 0.66 2.41 6.71
N LEU A 26 -0.58 1.97 6.48
CA LEU A 26 -1.50 1.52 7.51
C LEU A 26 -1.06 0.21 8.17
N ARG A 27 -0.31 -0.63 7.44
CA ARG A 27 0.27 -1.90 7.94
C ARG A 27 1.63 -1.76 8.61
N LEU A 28 2.19 -0.55 8.68
CA LEU A 28 3.36 -0.32 9.53
C LEU A 28 2.97 -0.55 11.00
N GLN A 29 3.78 -1.31 11.73
CA GLN A 29 3.55 -1.61 13.16
C GLN A 29 3.32 -0.34 14.01
N TRP A 30 3.98 0.76 13.66
CA TRP A 30 3.76 2.06 14.30
C TRP A 30 2.34 2.58 14.05
N THR A 31 1.86 2.56 12.81
CA THR A 31 0.50 2.99 12.47
C THR A 31 -0.55 2.06 13.08
N GLU A 32 -0.31 0.75 13.08
CA GLU A 32 -1.21 -0.21 13.72
C GLU A 32 -1.31 0.05 15.23
N SER A 33 -0.19 0.22 15.94
CA SER A 33 -0.19 0.41 17.40
C SER A 33 -0.61 1.80 17.87
N GLN A 34 -0.24 2.87 17.15
CA GLN A 34 -0.46 4.25 17.60
C GLN A 34 -1.72 4.89 17.03
N LEU A 35 -2.22 4.40 15.89
CA LEU A 35 -3.37 4.99 15.22
C LEU A 35 -4.53 4.00 15.11
N LEU A 36 -4.32 2.85 14.46
CA LEU A 36 -5.43 1.94 14.19
C LEU A 36 -5.95 1.26 15.45
N LEU A 37 -5.10 0.81 16.35
CA LEU A 37 -5.52 0.15 17.58
C LEU A 37 -6.32 1.09 18.49
N PRO A 38 -5.86 2.33 18.83
CA PRO A 38 -6.67 3.26 19.61
C PRO A 38 -8.00 3.62 18.95
N VAL A 39 -8.02 3.85 17.64
CA VAL A 39 -9.25 4.13 16.89
C VAL A 39 -10.20 2.94 16.94
N THR A 40 -9.69 1.72 16.75
CA THR A 40 -10.49 0.49 16.77
C THR A 40 -11.07 0.24 18.16
N SER A 41 -10.29 0.44 19.22
CA SER A 41 -10.74 0.36 20.61
C SER A 41 -11.83 1.39 20.91
N LEU A 42 -11.67 2.64 20.43
CA LEU A 42 -12.68 3.68 20.56
C LEU A 42 -13.97 3.29 19.82
N GLN A 43 -13.89 2.70 18.63
CA GLN A 43 -15.07 2.20 17.91
C GLN A 43 -15.78 1.09 18.68
N GLY A 44 -15.03 0.18 19.32
CA GLY A 44 -15.60 -0.83 20.21
C GLY A 44 -16.35 -0.21 21.40
N ALA A 45 -15.75 0.76 22.08
CA ALA A 45 -16.39 1.48 23.19
C ALA A 45 -17.65 2.24 22.74
N LEU A 46 -17.59 2.92 21.60
CA LEU A 46 -18.75 3.61 21.02
C LEU A 46 -19.85 2.63 20.61
N ALA A 47 -19.50 1.48 20.04
CA ALA A 47 -20.45 0.45 19.67
C ALA A 47 -21.22 -0.07 20.90
N VAL A 48 -20.52 -0.36 22.00
CA VAL A 48 -21.16 -0.75 23.27
C VAL A 48 -22.08 0.34 23.79
N ARG A 49 -21.65 1.61 23.73
CA ARG A 49 -22.47 2.73 24.17
C ARG A 49 -23.74 2.91 23.33
N LEU A 50 -23.67 2.66 22.03
CA LEU A 50 -24.78 2.89 21.09
C LEU A 50 -25.74 1.70 21.02
N LEU A 51 -25.24 0.47 21.10
CA LEU A 51 -25.99 -0.75 20.79
C LEU A 51 -26.11 -1.73 21.97
N GLY A 52 -25.46 -1.43 23.10
CA GLY A 52 -25.52 -2.22 24.33
C GLY A 52 -24.32 -3.14 24.53
N VAL A 53 -24.23 -3.72 25.72
CA VAL A 53 -23.18 -4.68 26.09
C VAL A 53 -23.48 -6.02 25.41
N PRO A 54 -22.49 -6.67 24.78
CA PRO A 54 -22.71 -7.97 24.16
C PRO A 54 -23.06 -9.05 25.18
N ALA A 55 -23.90 -9.99 24.77
CA ALA A 55 -24.28 -11.15 25.59
C ALA A 55 -23.14 -12.20 25.72
N ALA A 56 -22.09 -12.09 24.90
CA ALA A 56 -20.93 -12.98 24.88
C ALA A 56 -19.63 -12.16 24.77
N PRO A 57 -18.50 -12.64 25.31
CA PRO A 57 -17.23 -11.94 25.19
C PRO A 57 -16.77 -11.87 23.73
N VAL A 58 -16.68 -10.66 23.18
CA VAL A 58 -16.21 -10.39 21.82
C VAL A 58 -15.03 -9.43 21.89
N GLU A 59 -13.89 -9.86 21.37
CA GLU A 59 -12.69 -9.02 21.27
C GLU A 59 -12.66 -8.27 19.93
N VAL A 60 -12.51 -6.94 19.99
CA VAL A 60 -12.36 -6.10 18.80
C VAL A 60 -10.87 -5.97 18.48
N THR A 61 -10.43 -6.66 17.44
CA THR A 61 -9.02 -6.69 17.02
C THR A 61 -8.75 -5.74 15.85
N LEU A 62 -7.48 -5.57 15.47
CA LEU A 62 -7.08 -4.79 14.29
C LEU A 62 -7.73 -5.28 12.97
N ALA A 63 -8.17 -6.53 12.91
CA ALA A 63 -8.94 -7.05 11.78
C ALA A 63 -10.29 -6.33 11.59
N CYS A 64 -10.81 -5.73 12.66
CA CYS A 64 -12.04 -4.94 12.66
C CYS A 64 -11.82 -3.46 12.30
N SER A 65 -10.58 -2.99 12.12
CA SER A 65 -10.26 -1.56 11.96
C SER A 65 -10.85 -0.91 10.70
N GLY A 66 -11.16 -1.69 9.66
CA GLY A 66 -11.56 -1.15 8.36
C GLY A 66 -10.42 -0.46 7.60
N ALA A 67 -9.16 -0.65 8.01
CA ALA A 67 -7.98 -0.02 7.40
C ALA A 67 -7.86 -0.29 5.89
N ASP A 68 -8.12 -1.52 5.46
CA ASP A 68 -8.03 -1.92 4.04
C ASP A 68 -9.05 -1.15 3.18
N ALA A 69 -10.28 -1.00 3.71
CA ALA A 69 -11.34 -0.23 3.09
C ALA A 69 -11.02 1.27 3.03
N MET A 70 -10.41 1.81 4.10
CA MET A 70 -9.93 3.20 4.12
C MET A 70 -8.84 3.45 3.08
N ALA A 71 -7.82 2.57 3.00
CA ALA A 71 -6.74 2.69 2.00
C ALA A 71 -7.28 2.67 0.57
N LEU A 72 -8.26 1.80 0.28
CA LEU A 72 -8.89 1.73 -1.02
C LEU A 72 -9.69 3.01 -1.34
N CYS A 73 -10.57 3.43 -0.42
CA CYS A 73 -11.42 4.61 -0.60
C CYS A 73 -10.59 5.89 -0.75
N VAL A 74 -9.68 6.13 0.19
CA VAL A 74 -8.81 7.31 0.18
C VAL A 74 -7.91 7.28 -1.05
N GLY A 75 -7.37 6.11 -1.41
CA GLY A 75 -6.54 6.00 -2.60
C GLY A 75 -7.27 6.33 -3.90
N ALA A 76 -8.51 5.88 -4.06
CA ALA A 76 -9.35 6.24 -5.19
C ALA A 76 -9.66 7.75 -5.25
N VAL A 77 -9.95 8.36 -4.10
CA VAL A 77 -10.26 9.80 -4.00
C VAL A 77 -9.01 10.66 -4.28
N LEU A 78 -7.85 10.32 -3.71
CA LEU A 78 -6.60 11.06 -3.91
C LEU A 78 -6.06 10.94 -5.34
N ALA A 79 -6.38 9.84 -6.03
CA ALA A 79 -6.04 9.64 -7.43
C ALA A 79 -6.89 10.47 -8.40
N TYR A 80 -8.07 10.93 -7.98
CA TYR A 80 -8.98 11.67 -8.84
C TYR A 80 -8.42 13.06 -9.17
N PRO A 81 -8.45 13.51 -10.44
CA PRO A 81 -7.64 14.63 -10.92
C PRO A 81 -8.27 16.02 -10.62
N VAL A 82 -8.64 16.27 -9.36
CA VAL A 82 -9.26 17.53 -8.90
C VAL A 82 -8.33 18.34 -7.99
N ALA A 83 -8.70 19.56 -7.59
CA ALA A 83 -7.88 20.36 -6.67
C ALA A 83 -7.68 19.66 -5.30
N TRP A 84 -6.48 19.78 -4.71
CA TRP A 84 -6.11 19.12 -3.45
C TRP A 84 -7.07 19.36 -2.27
N PRO A 85 -7.61 20.58 -2.04
CA PRO A 85 -8.59 20.79 -0.97
C PRO A 85 -9.83 19.91 -1.14
N ALA A 86 -10.30 19.72 -2.38
CA ALA A 86 -11.43 18.85 -2.67
C ALA A 86 -11.07 17.37 -2.43
N ARG A 87 -9.84 16.95 -2.78
CA ARG A 87 -9.34 15.59 -2.50
C ARG A 87 -9.26 15.31 -1.01
N LEU A 88 -8.69 16.22 -0.23
CA LEU A 88 -8.56 16.06 1.23
C LEU A 88 -9.93 16.06 1.92
N ALA A 89 -10.84 16.95 1.52
CA ALA A 89 -12.22 16.94 2.02
C ALA A 89 -12.94 15.63 1.66
N GLY A 90 -12.76 15.14 0.43
CA GLY A 90 -13.29 13.84 -0.01
C GLY A 90 -12.72 12.66 0.76
N ALA A 91 -11.41 12.66 1.00
CA ALA A 91 -10.73 11.62 1.77
C ALA A 91 -11.22 11.63 3.23
N GLY A 92 -11.27 12.81 3.86
CA GLY A 92 -11.79 12.98 5.21
C GLY A 92 -13.24 12.50 5.35
N GLY A 93 -14.11 12.88 4.40
CA GLY A 93 -15.50 12.40 4.39
C GLY A 93 -15.62 10.88 4.18
N GLY A 94 -14.75 10.28 3.37
CA GLY A 94 -14.72 8.84 3.15
C GLY A 94 -14.28 8.08 4.39
N VAL A 95 -13.23 8.57 5.06
CA VAL A 95 -12.76 8.03 6.35
C VAL A 95 -13.88 8.14 7.40
N ALA A 96 -14.52 9.30 7.53
CA ALA A 96 -15.61 9.48 8.49
C ALA A 96 -16.79 8.52 8.24
N LEU A 97 -17.21 8.35 6.98
CA LEU A 97 -18.25 7.41 6.60
C LEU A 97 -17.86 5.96 6.96
N ILE A 98 -16.65 5.54 6.60
CA ILE A 98 -16.17 4.18 6.88
C ILE A 98 -16.11 3.94 8.39
N LEU A 99 -15.58 4.89 9.17
CA LEU A 99 -15.53 4.76 10.62
C LEU A 99 -16.93 4.65 11.23
N ALA A 100 -17.89 5.46 10.78
CA ALA A 100 -19.27 5.40 11.27
C ALA A 100 -19.94 4.06 10.96
N LEU A 101 -19.87 3.60 9.70
CA LEU A 101 -20.44 2.32 9.29
C LEU A 101 -19.76 1.15 10.00
N ASN A 102 -18.44 1.22 10.18
CA ASN A 102 -17.69 0.19 10.87
C ASN A 102 -18.01 0.13 12.38
N THR A 103 -18.34 1.26 13.03
CA THR A 103 -18.85 1.25 14.41
C THR A 103 -20.20 0.52 14.50
N VAL A 104 -21.12 0.77 13.57
CA VAL A 104 -22.40 0.03 13.51
C VAL A 104 -22.16 -1.47 13.23
N ARG A 105 -21.22 -1.79 12.35
CA ARG A 105 -20.78 -3.16 12.10
C ARG A 105 -20.32 -3.86 13.37
N ILE A 106 -19.38 -3.25 14.09
CA ILE A 106 -18.84 -3.84 15.33
C ILE A 106 -19.97 -4.10 16.33
N GLY A 107 -20.85 -3.13 16.56
CA GLY A 107 -21.92 -3.30 17.55
C GLY A 107 -22.98 -4.33 17.13
N THR A 108 -23.37 -4.39 15.86
CA THR A 108 -24.32 -5.43 15.41
C THR A 108 -23.71 -6.83 15.45
N LEU A 109 -22.41 -6.98 15.16
CA LEU A 109 -21.70 -8.25 15.33
C LEU A 109 -21.58 -8.66 16.80
N MET A 110 -21.34 -7.70 17.71
CA MET A 110 -21.37 -7.90 19.16
C MET A 110 -22.71 -8.46 19.62
N GLN A 111 -23.84 -7.91 19.14
CA GLN A 111 -25.17 -8.40 19.49
C GLN A 111 -25.47 -9.79 18.89
N ALA A 112 -24.90 -10.10 17.72
CA ALA A 112 -25.10 -11.38 17.06
C ALA A 112 -24.20 -12.51 17.59
N ALA A 113 -23.23 -12.19 18.46
CA ALA A 113 -22.20 -13.14 18.91
C ALA A 113 -22.76 -14.38 19.64
N GLY A 114 -23.94 -14.27 20.28
CA GLY A 114 -24.62 -15.41 20.90
C GLY A 114 -25.26 -16.41 19.94
N ALA A 115 -25.33 -16.09 18.64
CA ALA A 115 -25.96 -16.92 17.62
C ALA A 115 -25.02 -17.13 16.41
N PRO A 116 -24.23 -18.22 16.38
CA PRO A 116 -23.17 -18.43 15.38
C PRO A 116 -23.63 -18.25 13.94
N ARG A 117 -24.80 -18.79 13.58
CA ARG A 117 -25.38 -18.64 12.22
C ARG A 117 -25.61 -17.18 11.84
N TRP A 118 -26.11 -16.36 12.76
CA TRP A 118 -26.36 -14.93 12.51
C TRP A 118 -25.06 -14.13 12.51
N PHE A 119 -24.13 -14.46 13.41
CA PHE A 119 -22.79 -13.86 13.43
C PHE A 119 -22.08 -14.09 12.11
N ASP A 120 -22.00 -15.33 11.62
CA ASP A 120 -21.33 -15.68 10.36
C ASP A 120 -22.02 -15.00 9.17
N THR A 121 -23.35 -14.98 9.16
CA THR A 121 -24.12 -14.32 8.09
C THR A 121 -23.80 -12.83 8.02
N LEU A 122 -23.82 -12.15 9.17
CA LEU A 122 -23.52 -10.72 9.25
C LEU A 122 -22.05 -10.42 8.95
N HIS A 123 -21.13 -11.24 9.48
CA HIS A 123 -19.70 -11.03 9.40
C HIS A 123 -19.15 -11.29 8.00
N LEU A 124 -19.52 -12.42 7.38
CA LEU A 124 -18.94 -12.87 6.12
C LEU A 124 -19.65 -12.32 4.90
N TYR A 125 -20.96 -12.02 5.00
CA TYR A 125 -21.77 -11.68 3.82
C TYR A 125 -22.34 -10.26 3.91
N VAL A 126 -23.14 -9.96 4.93
CA VAL A 126 -23.93 -8.71 4.95
C VAL A 126 -23.04 -7.48 5.08
N TRP A 127 -22.21 -7.42 6.12
CA TRP A 127 -21.40 -6.23 6.39
C TRP A 127 -20.33 -5.94 5.35
N PRO A 128 -19.54 -6.93 4.87
CA PRO A 128 -18.59 -6.70 3.79
C PRO A 128 -19.27 -6.13 2.53
N THR A 129 -20.46 -6.63 2.19
CA THR A 129 -21.25 -6.15 1.04
C THR A 129 -21.74 -4.72 1.25
N LEU A 130 -22.33 -4.42 2.40
CA LEU A 130 -22.85 -3.09 2.72
C LEU A 130 -21.73 -2.04 2.76
N LEU A 131 -20.59 -2.34 3.40
CA LEU A 131 -19.43 -1.45 3.42
C LEU A 131 -18.89 -1.22 2.01
N MET A 132 -18.77 -2.27 1.19
CA MET A 132 -18.28 -2.13 -0.17
C MET A 132 -19.20 -1.25 -1.03
N LEU A 133 -20.52 -1.49 -0.94
CA LEU A 133 -21.53 -0.68 -1.64
C LEU A 133 -21.50 0.78 -1.17
N ALA A 134 -21.39 1.02 0.14
CA ALA A 134 -21.32 2.36 0.69
C ALA A 134 -20.07 3.11 0.25
N ILE A 135 -18.90 2.44 0.24
CA ILE A 135 -17.63 3.02 -0.22
C ILE A 135 -17.69 3.33 -1.72
N ALA A 136 -18.14 2.36 -2.53
CA ALA A 136 -18.29 2.56 -3.96
C ALA A 136 -19.27 3.71 -4.25
N GLY A 137 -20.43 3.71 -3.60
CA GLY A 137 -21.44 4.76 -3.71
C GLY A 137 -20.89 6.13 -3.31
N TYR A 138 -20.17 6.20 -2.19
CA TYR A 138 -19.52 7.42 -1.72
C TYR A 138 -18.51 7.96 -2.72
N VAL A 139 -17.58 7.13 -3.20
CA VAL A 139 -16.54 7.53 -4.15
C VAL A 139 -17.18 8.03 -5.45
N LEU A 140 -18.19 7.31 -5.98
CA LEU A 140 -18.88 7.70 -7.21
C LEU A 140 -19.68 9.01 -7.04
N MET A 141 -20.37 9.16 -5.91
CA MET A 141 -21.10 10.38 -5.56
C MET A 141 -20.15 11.57 -5.41
N TRP A 142 -19.04 11.39 -4.69
CA TRP A 142 -18.03 12.42 -4.47
C TRP A 142 -17.37 12.86 -5.78
N MET A 143 -17.00 11.90 -6.66
CA MET A 143 -16.48 12.22 -8.00
C MET A 143 -17.49 13.06 -8.80
N GLY A 144 -18.77 12.68 -8.76
CA GLY A 144 -19.84 13.46 -9.42
C GLY A 144 -20.02 14.86 -8.84
N PHE A 145 -19.82 15.04 -7.53
CA PHE A 145 -19.84 16.34 -6.88
C PHE A 145 -18.61 17.19 -7.24
N ALA A 146 -17.42 16.58 -7.25
CA ALA A 146 -16.18 17.25 -7.60
C ALA A 146 -16.22 17.77 -9.05
N ASP A 147 -16.75 16.97 -9.97
CA ASP A 147 -16.99 17.35 -11.37
C ASP A 147 -17.97 18.53 -11.53
N ARG A 148 -18.94 18.69 -10.62
CA ARG A 148 -19.89 19.81 -10.64
C ARG A 148 -19.22 21.09 -10.14
N ARG A 149 -18.40 21.00 -9.09
CA ARG A 149 -17.66 22.15 -8.54
C ARG A 149 -16.62 22.71 -9.51
N GLU A 150 -15.91 21.85 -10.24
CA GLU A 150 -14.94 22.32 -11.25
C GLU A 150 -15.59 23.07 -12.41
N ARG A 151 -16.82 22.70 -12.81
CA ARG A 151 -17.57 23.44 -13.84
C ARG A 151 -18.01 24.83 -13.41
N ALA A 152 -18.16 25.06 -12.09
CA ALA A 152 -18.53 26.35 -11.54
C ALA A 152 -17.32 27.28 -11.35
N ALA A 153 -16.09 26.78 -11.49
CA ALA A 153 -14.86 27.58 -11.39
C ALA A 153 -14.40 28.06 -12.79
N PRO A 154 -13.94 29.32 -12.97
CA PRO A 154 -13.60 29.88 -14.30
C PRO A 154 -12.31 29.37 -14.97
N LEU A 155 -11.71 28.26 -14.51
CA LEU A 155 -10.41 27.79 -15.00
C LEU A 155 -10.52 26.82 -16.19
N PRO A 156 -9.51 26.77 -17.09
CA PRO A 156 -9.55 25.90 -18.27
C PRO A 156 -9.62 24.43 -17.83
N ALA A 157 -10.66 23.74 -18.30
CA ALA A 157 -10.98 22.37 -17.91
C ALA A 157 -9.81 21.41 -18.24
N PRO A 158 -9.34 20.59 -17.28
CA PRO A 158 -8.45 19.49 -17.62
C PRO A 158 -9.22 18.46 -18.47
N ALA A 159 -8.55 17.98 -19.51
CA ALA A 159 -9.11 17.05 -20.47
C ALA A 159 -9.43 15.67 -19.84
N GLY A 160 -10.71 15.37 -19.68
CA GLY A 160 -11.25 14.01 -19.83
C GLY A 160 -11.11 13.05 -18.64
N GLY A 161 -11.53 13.45 -17.43
CA GLY A 161 -11.75 12.52 -16.32
C GLY A 161 -12.82 11.46 -16.64
N LEU A 162 -12.66 10.23 -16.10
CA LEU A 162 -13.69 9.20 -16.17
C LEU A 162 -14.88 9.63 -15.32
N ARG A 163 -15.94 10.07 -15.98
CA ARG A 163 -17.20 10.35 -15.32
C ARG A 163 -17.83 9.03 -14.86
N PRO A 164 -18.18 8.89 -13.57
CA PRO A 164 -19.10 7.85 -13.13
C PRO A 164 -20.39 7.95 -13.93
N THR A 165 -20.62 7.00 -14.84
CA THR A 165 -21.89 6.92 -15.56
C THR A 165 -22.90 6.17 -14.68
N GLY A 166 -24.19 6.50 -14.78
CA GLY A 166 -25.24 5.71 -14.10
C GLY A 166 -25.17 4.21 -14.43
N ARG A 167 -24.65 3.88 -15.62
CA ARG A 167 -24.35 2.51 -16.05
C ARG A 167 -23.29 1.83 -15.17
N LEU A 168 -22.21 2.54 -14.79
CA LEU A 168 -21.19 2.00 -13.89
C LEU A 168 -21.76 1.70 -12.50
N VAL A 169 -22.58 2.61 -11.96
CA VAL A 169 -23.24 2.43 -10.65
C VAL A 169 -24.15 1.21 -10.70
N ALA A 170 -25.00 1.11 -11.72
CA ALA A 170 -25.91 0.00 -11.90
C ALA A 170 -25.18 -1.35 -12.08
N TYR A 171 -24.14 -1.41 -12.91
CA TYR A 171 -23.35 -2.63 -13.09
C TYR A 171 -22.58 -3.00 -11.82
N THR A 172 -22.04 -2.03 -11.08
CA THR A 172 -21.37 -2.29 -9.80
C THR A 172 -22.33 -2.91 -8.80
N ALA A 173 -23.52 -2.34 -8.65
CA ALA A 173 -24.54 -2.88 -7.77
C ALA A 173 -24.97 -4.29 -8.21
N ALA A 174 -25.27 -4.49 -9.49
CA ALA A 174 -25.70 -5.77 -10.03
C ALA A 174 -24.62 -6.85 -9.87
N PHE A 175 -23.37 -6.56 -10.21
CA PHE A 175 -22.27 -7.53 -10.06
C PHE A 175 -21.92 -7.80 -8.60
N LEU A 176 -22.07 -6.84 -7.68
CA LEU A 176 -21.90 -7.10 -6.25
C LEU A 176 -22.99 -8.02 -5.71
N VAL A 177 -24.25 -7.81 -6.10
CA VAL A 177 -25.35 -8.73 -5.73
C VAL A 177 -25.10 -10.12 -6.28
N LEU A 178 -24.72 -10.22 -7.56
CA LEU A 178 -24.38 -11.50 -8.19
C LEU A 178 -23.20 -12.18 -7.49
N PHE A 179 -22.16 -11.43 -7.15
CA PHE A 179 -20.98 -11.93 -6.44
C PHE A 179 -21.37 -12.50 -5.08
N VAL A 180 -22.20 -11.81 -4.30
CA VAL A 180 -22.68 -12.31 -3.00
C VAL A 180 -23.54 -13.56 -3.19
N ALA A 181 -24.46 -13.56 -4.14
CA ALA A 181 -25.30 -14.72 -4.45
C ALA A 181 -24.47 -15.94 -4.91
N ALA A 182 -23.35 -15.70 -5.60
CA ALA A 182 -22.44 -16.74 -6.06
C ALA A 182 -21.48 -17.26 -4.98
N SER A 183 -21.45 -16.65 -3.79
CA SER A 183 -20.49 -16.98 -2.73
C SER A 183 -20.46 -18.44 -2.28
N PRO A 184 -21.59 -19.16 -2.13
CA PRO A 184 -21.54 -20.57 -1.74
C PRO A 184 -20.80 -21.42 -2.79
N TYR A 185 -20.91 -21.06 -4.07
CA TYR A 185 -20.32 -21.82 -5.16
C TYR A 185 -18.81 -21.63 -5.26
N TYR A 186 -18.32 -20.39 -5.17
CA TYR A 186 -16.88 -20.16 -5.26
C TYR A 186 -16.14 -20.47 -3.95
N LEU A 187 -16.80 -20.34 -2.78
CA LEU A 187 -16.23 -20.78 -1.50
C LEU A 187 -16.18 -22.30 -1.37
N ALA A 188 -17.04 -23.05 -2.08
CA ALA A 188 -16.95 -24.51 -2.16
C ALA A 188 -16.07 -25.02 -3.32
N SER A 189 -15.56 -24.13 -4.18
CA SER A 189 -14.91 -24.53 -5.44
C SER A 189 -13.48 -25.03 -5.24
N ALA A 190 -13.25 -26.29 -5.62
CA ALA A 190 -11.90 -26.90 -5.67
C ALA A 190 -10.93 -26.12 -6.57
N ALA A 191 -11.41 -25.48 -7.63
CA ALA A 191 -10.56 -24.68 -8.53
C ALA A 191 -10.04 -23.40 -7.85
N VAL A 192 -10.88 -22.74 -7.04
CA VAL A 192 -10.46 -21.56 -6.27
C VAL A 192 -9.48 -21.99 -5.18
N LEU A 193 -9.72 -23.12 -4.52
CA LEU A 193 -8.77 -23.68 -3.55
C LEU A 193 -7.42 -24.07 -4.19
N ALA A 194 -7.44 -24.65 -5.40
CA ALA A 194 -6.22 -24.95 -6.15
C ALA A 194 -5.44 -23.68 -6.53
N THR A 195 -6.16 -22.60 -6.85
CA THR A 195 -5.57 -21.28 -7.09
C THR A 195 -4.92 -20.72 -5.82
N ALA A 196 -5.55 -20.91 -4.66
CA ALA A 196 -4.97 -20.54 -3.37
C ALA A 196 -3.65 -21.28 -3.10
N GLY A 197 -3.62 -22.58 -3.37
CA GLY A 197 -2.39 -23.39 -3.30
C GLY A 197 -1.32 -22.96 -4.30
N PHE A 198 -1.70 -22.55 -5.50
CA PHE A 198 -0.76 -21.97 -6.46
C PHE A 198 -0.14 -20.68 -5.92
N ILE A 199 -0.95 -19.77 -5.36
CA ILE A 199 -0.45 -18.53 -4.76
C ILE A 199 0.50 -18.82 -3.60
N ALA A 200 0.16 -19.77 -2.71
CA ALA A 200 1.04 -20.16 -1.61
C ALA A 200 2.40 -20.68 -2.09
N ARG A 201 2.42 -21.54 -3.12
CA ARG A 201 3.67 -22.04 -3.73
C ARG A 201 4.47 -20.92 -4.39
N ALA A 202 3.82 -20.08 -5.18
CA ALA A 202 4.47 -18.95 -5.83
C ALA A 202 5.09 -17.99 -4.80
N ALA A 203 4.39 -17.74 -3.70
CA ALA A 203 4.90 -16.94 -2.59
C ALA A 203 6.11 -17.59 -1.91
N ALA A 204 6.05 -18.89 -1.61
CA ALA A 204 7.20 -19.63 -1.05
C ALA A 204 8.42 -19.56 -1.97
N SER A 205 8.25 -19.78 -3.27
CA SER A 205 9.35 -19.66 -4.26
C SER A 205 9.92 -18.25 -4.30
N THR A 206 9.05 -17.24 -4.30
CA THR A 206 9.47 -15.83 -4.33
C THR A 206 10.24 -15.45 -3.05
N LEU A 207 9.78 -15.90 -1.88
CA LEU A 207 10.47 -15.69 -0.60
C LEU A 207 11.82 -16.41 -0.56
N GLY A 208 11.90 -17.63 -1.09
CA GLY A 208 13.15 -18.38 -1.22
C GLY A 208 14.20 -17.67 -2.08
N LEU A 209 13.79 -17.00 -3.17
CA LEU A 209 14.67 -16.17 -4.00
C LEU A 209 15.28 -14.98 -3.25
N VAL A 210 14.62 -14.51 -2.19
CA VAL A 210 15.07 -13.40 -1.34
C VAL A 210 15.75 -13.92 -0.06
N GLY A 211 16.04 -15.22 0.02
CA GLY A 211 16.75 -15.84 1.15
C GLY A 211 15.88 -16.10 2.39
N VAL A 212 14.55 -16.08 2.25
CA VAL A 212 13.62 -16.38 3.34
C VAL A 212 13.20 -17.84 3.28
N SER A 213 13.46 -18.60 4.35
CA SER A 213 13.00 -19.98 4.49
C SER A 213 11.46 -20.04 4.53
N ALA A 214 10.87 -20.45 3.42
CA ALA A 214 9.43 -20.59 3.26
C ALA A 214 9.11 -21.85 2.45
N HIS A 215 8.06 -22.57 2.83
CA HIS A 215 7.56 -23.71 2.08
C HIS A 215 6.03 -23.66 2.06
N ALA A 216 5.40 -24.30 1.07
CA ALA A 216 3.95 -24.31 0.93
C ALA A 216 3.42 -25.74 0.97
N THR A 217 2.39 -25.95 1.78
CA THR A 217 1.70 -27.23 1.93
C THR A 217 0.21 -27.01 1.68
N GLY A 218 -0.29 -27.50 0.55
CA GLY A 218 -1.66 -27.20 0.11
C GLY A 218 -1.84 -25.70 -0.18
N ASN A 219 -2.81 -25.08 0.50
CA ASN A 219 -3.07 -23.63 0.46
C ASN A 219 -2.44 -22.86 1.63
N VAL A 220 -1.58 -23.51 2.42
CA VAL A 220 -0.90 -22.87 3.55
C VAL A 220 0.54 -22.57 3.16
N LEU A 221 0.92 -21.30 3.32
CA LEU A 221 2.31 -20.86 3.23
C LEU A 221 2.92 -20.89 4.64
N TRP A 222 3.93 -21.72 4.83
CA TRP A 222 4.69 -21.80 6.06
C TRP A 222 5.95 -20.96 5.94
N THR A 223 6.10 -20.01 6.85
CA THR A 223 7.35 -19.28 7.06
C THR A 223 7.79 -19.44 8.50
N ALA A 224 8.97 -18.93 8.83
CA ALA A 224 9.44 -18.91 10.21
C ALA A 224 8.46 -18.18 11.17
N GLY A 225 7.65 -17.24 10.63
CA GLY A 225 6.69 -16.44 11.39
C GLY A 225 5.31 -17.07 11.56
N GLY A 226 5.12 -18.31 11.08
CA GLY A 226 3.88 -19.06 11.21
C GLY A 226 3.29 -19.52 9.86
N GLY A 227 2.16 -20.22 9.95
CA GLY A 227 1.40 -20.68 8.79
C GLY A 227 0.34 -19.66 8.36
N PHE A 228 0.41 -19.24 7.10
CA PHE A 228 -0.55 -18.33 6.47
C PHE A 228 -1.47 -19.12 5.56
N VAL A 229 -2.70 -19.34 6.00
CA VAL A 229 -3.71 -20.04 5.20
C VAL A 229 -4.26 -19.09 4.15
N VAL A 230 -4.06 -19.42 2.87
CA VAL A 230 -4.68 -18.71 1.75
C VAL A 230 -6.08 -19.28 1.58
N THR A 231 -7.07 -18.57 2.09
CA THR A 231 -8.48 -18.98 2.00
C THR A 231 -9.10 -18.53 0.68
N GLN A 232 -10.24 -19.11 0.34
CA GLN A 232 -10.97 -18.74 -0.86
C GLN A 232 -11.56 -17.32 -0.75
N GLU A 233 -11.85 -16.83 0.47
CA GLU A 233 -12.20 -15.42 0.68
C GLU A 233 -11.05 -14.44 0.42
N CYS A 234 -9.78 -14.89 0.52
CA CYS A 234 -8.63 -14.05 0.17
C CYS A 234 -8.51 -13.80 -1.35
N LEU A 235 -9.03 -14.73 -2.15
CA LEU A 235 -9.04 -14.67 -3.62
C LEU A 235 -10.30 -13.99 -4.15
N ALA A 236 -11.45 -14.34 -3.59
CA ALA A 236 -12.75 -13.81 -3.96
C ALA A 236 -12.96 -12.45 -3.29
N THR A 237 -12.34 -11.41 -3.87
CA THR A 237 -12.45 -10.05 -3.34
C THR A 237 -13.63 -9.29 -3.99
N PRO A 238 -14.31 -8.40 -3.26
CA PRO A 238 -15.33 -7.51 -3.82
C PRO A 238 -14.82 -6.53 -4.89
N LEU A 239 -13.50 -6.47 -5.10
CA LEU A 239 -12.89 -5.74 -6.21
C LEU A 239 -13.15 -6.40 -7.57
N ILE A 240 -13.37 -7.73 -7.60
CA ILE A 240 -13.69 -8.49 -8.82
C ILE A 240 -14.98 -7.95 -9.48
N PRO A 241 -16.14 -7.87 -8.78
CA PRO A 241 -17.36 -7.34 -9.39
C PRO A 241 -17.24 -5.87 -9.77
N VAL A 242 -16.46 -5.05 -9.05
CA VAL A 242 -16.18 -3.65 -9.42
C VAL A 242 -15.35 -3.57 -10.70
N TYR A 243 -14.36 -4.45 -10.85
CA TYR A 243 -13.55 -4.58 -12.07
C TYR A 243 -14.42 -4.97 -13.28
N CYS A 244 -15.27 -5.99 -13.12
CA CYS A 244 -16.22 -6.41 -14.15
C CYS A 244 -17.21 -5.29 -14.50
N ALA A 245 -17.73 -4.57 -13.50
CA ALA A 245 -18.60 -3.42 -13.71
C ALA A 245 -17.92 -2.33 -14.54
N ALA A 246 -16.67 -1.99 -14.22
CA ALA A 246 -15.89 -1.02 -14.96
C ALA A 246 -15.65 -1.48 -16.41
N ALA A 247 -15.29 -2.75 -16.61
CA ALA A 247 -15.10 -3.32 -17.94
C ALA A 247 -16.38 -3.23 -18.79
N CYS A 248 -17.54 -3.57 -18.23
CA CYS A 248 -18.83 -3.50 -18.93
C CYS A 248 -19.31 -2.06 -19.14
N ALA A 249 -19.13 -1.17 -18.16
CA ALA A 249 -19.63 0.20 -18.22
C ALA A 249 -18.89 1.06 -19.24
N TYR A 250 -17.58 0.85 -19.40
CA TYR A 250 -16.72 1.65 -20.26
C TYR A 250 -16.36 0.97 -21.58
N ALA A 251 -16.76 -0.29 -21.78
CA ALA A 251 -16.61 -0.96 -23.05
C ALA A 251 -17.44 -0.29 -24.15
N ARG A 252 -16.75 0.15 -25.21
CA ARG A 252 -17.39 0.57 -26.46
C ARG A 252 -17.64 -0.58 -27.43
N THR A 253 -16.96 -1.70 -27.22
CA THR A 253 -17.00 -2.90 -28.07
C THR A 253 -16.97 -4.14 -27.19
N TRP A 254 -17.61 -5.23 -27.63
CA TRP A 254 -17.65 -6.52 -26.92
C TRP A 254 -16.27 -7.15 -26.67
N ARG A 255 -15.23 -6.73 -27.39
CA ARG A 255 -13.86 -7.22 -27.20
C ARG A 255 -13.24 -6.82 -25.86
N LEU A 256 -13.57 -5.63 -25.35
CA LEU A 256 -12.95 -5.11 -24.12
C LEU A 256 -13.44 -5.85 -22.85
N PRO A 257 -14.75 -6.15 -22.68
CA PRO A 257 -15.22 -7.00 -21.59
C PRO A 257 -14.66 -8.42 -21.64
N VAL A 258 -14.51 -9.00 -22.84
CA VAL A 258 -13.94 -10.34 -23.00
C VAL A 258 -12.46 -10.35 -22.59
N LEU A 259 -11.67 -9.38 -23.07
CA LEU A 259 -10.27 -9.24 -22.65
C LEU A 259 -10.14 -8.97 -21.15
N ALA A 260 -11.02 -8.16 -20.58
CA ALA A 260 -11.04 -7.90 -19.15
C ALA A 260 -11.40 -9.18 -18.35
N ALA A 261 -12.40 -9.93 -18.78
CA ALA A 261 -12.77 -11.20 -18.16
C ALA A 261 -11.61 -12.22 -18.21
N LEU A 262 -10.89 -12.29 -19.34
CA LEU A 262 -9.69 -13.13 -19.48
C LEU A 262 -8.54 -12.66 -18.57
N ALA A 263 -8.38 -11.34 -18.40
CA ALA A 263 -7.34 -10.75 -17.55
C ALA A 263 -7.69 -10.76 -16.05
N MET A 264 -8.95 -11.01 -15.69
CA MET A 264 -9.44 -10.96 -14.31
C MET A 264 -8.69 -11.94 -13.42
N VAL A 265 -8.70 -13.23 -13.75
CA VAL A 265 -8.06 -14.27 -12.94
C VAL A 265 -6.55 -13.99 -12.72
N PRO A 266 -5.72 -13.77 -13.75
CA PRO A 266 -4.29 -13.52 -13.53
C PRO A 266 -4.04 -12.23 -12.74
N LEU A 267 -4.83 -11.17 -12.94
CA LEU A 267 -4.69 -9.92 -12.19
C LEU A 267 -4.92 -10.13 -10.69
N PHE A 268 -6.01 -10.81 -10.32
CA PHE A 268 -6.35 -11.06 -8.92
C PHE A 268 -5.45 -12.11 -8.27
N VAL A 269 -4.89 -13.04 -9.04
CA VAL A 269 -3.83 -13.94 -8.57
C VAL A 269 -2.55 -13.17 -8.22
N VAL A 270 -2.12 -12.25 -9.08
CA VAL A 270 -0.95 -11.40 -8.81
C VAL A 270 -1.21 -10.51 -7.59
N LEU A 271 -2.39 -9.90 -7.49
CA LEU A 271 -2.76 -9.10 -6.33
C LEU A 271 -2.76 -9.92 -5.03
N GLY A 272 -3.32 -11.14 -5.08
CA GLY A 272 -3.30 -12.10 -3.97
C GLY A 272 -1.89 -12.52 -3.57
N LEU A 273 -1.01 -12.76 -4.54
CA LEU A 273 0.40 -13.08 -4.33
C LEU A 273 1.14 -11.91 -3.66
N VAL A 274 0.98 -10.69 -4.18
CA VAL A 274 1.60 -9.49 -3.58
C VAL A 274 1.12 -9.31 -2.15
N ARG A 275 -0.19 -9.44 -1.90
CA ARG A 275 -0.76 -9.35 -0.55
C ARG A 275 -0.20 -10.42 0.38
N LEU A 276 -0.13 -11.68 -0.08
CA LEU A 276 0.42 -12.78 0.70
C LEU A 276 1.91 -12.55 1.01
N LEU A 277 2.70 -12.07 0.05
CA LEU A 277 4.10 -11.73 0.27
C LEU A 277 4.28 -10.61 1.30
N VAL A 278 3.43 -9.60 1.28
CA VAL A 278 3.44 -8.51 2.28
C VAL A 278 3.12 -9.05 3.67
N VAL A 279 2.17 -9.98 3.80
CA VAL A 279 1.70 -10.51 5.10
C VAL A 279 2.58 -11.65 5.64
N ALA A 280 3.09 -12.52 4.77
CA ALA A 280 3.79 -13.74 5.16
C ALA A 280 5.26 -13.55 5.55
N LEU A 281 5.78 -12.32 5.38
CA LEU A 281 7.11 -11.98 5.84
C LEU A 281 7.16 -12.05 7.37
N PRO A 282 8.05 -12.89 7.92
CA PRO A 282 7.95 -13.33 9.30
C PRO A 282 8.34 -12.22 10.28
N ALA A 283 7.37 -11.52 10.87
CA ALA A 283 7.60 -10.50 11.90
C ALA A 283 8.45 -10.98 13.10
N SER A 284 8.52 -12.30 13.34
CA SER A 284 8.99 -12.89 14.60
C SER A 284 10.14 -13.90 14.49
N ALA A 285 10.60 -14.32 13.31
CA ALA A 285 11.57 -15.44 13.24
C ALA A 285 12.61 -15.40 12.10
N SER A 286 12.72 -14.29 11.38
CA SER A 286 13.99 -13.88 10.76
C SER A 286 14.55 -12.72 11.59
N PRO A 287 15.88 -12.46 11.62
CA PRO A 287 16.41 -11.28 12.31
C PRO A 287 15.55 -10.07 11.91
N LEU A 288 15.06 -9.29 12.89
CA LEU A 288 14.10 -8.19 12.68
C LEU A 288 14.44 -7.39 11.41
N PHE A 289 15.73 -7.24 11.13
CA PHE A 289 16.31 -6.87 9.86
C PHE A 289 15.51 -7.17 8.57
N LEU A 290 15.13 -8.42 8.29
CA LEU A 290 14.56 -8.82 6.98
C LEU A 290 13.13 -8.31 6.76
N VAL A 291 12.31 -8.32 7.82
CA VAL A 291 10.94 -7.78 7.81
C VAL A 291 10.98 -6.28 7.58
N HIS A 292 11.91 -5.61 8.27
CA HIS A 292 12.07 -4.17 8.19
C HIS A 292 12.66 -3.72 6.86
N ALA A 293 13.64 -4.46 6.34
CA ALA A 293 14.20 -4.26 5.01
C ALA A 293 13.12 -4.36 3.94
N PHE A 294 12.17 -5.32 4.02
CA PHE A 294 11.11 -5.44 3.03
C PHE A 294 10.18 -4.23 2.97
N TYR A 295 9.67 -3.74 4.12
CA TYR A 295 8.80 -2.55 4.12
C TYR A 295 9.55 -1.32 3.61
N GLN A 296 10.85 -1.20 3.92
CA GLN A 296 11.71 -0.15 3.39
C GLN A 296 11.92 -0.29 1.88
N LEU A 297 12.11 -1.51 1.36
CA LEU A 297 12.27 -1.79 -0.07
C LEU A 297 10.97 -1.57 -0.85
N LEU A 298 9.82 -1.95 -0.28
CA LEU A 298 8.50 -1.69 -0.85
C LEU A 298 8.25 -0.18 -0.96
N LEU A 299 8.54 0.55 0.12
CA LEU A 299 8.39 2.01 0.12
C LEU A 299 9.39 2.67 -0.84
N ALA A 300 10.63 2.20 -0.89
CA ALA A 300 11.63 2.64 -1.87
C ALA A 300 11.14 2.41 -3.31
N ALA A 301 10.58 1.24 -3.62
CA ALA A 301 10.00 0.95 -4.93
C ALA A 301 8.84 1.90 -5.27
N VAL A 302 7.97 2.20 -4.30
CA VAL A 302 6.89 3.19 -4.46
C VAL A 302 7.45 4.59 -4.71
N ILE A 303 8.49 5.01 -3.97
CA ILE A 303 9.14 6.32 -4.14
C ILE A 303 9.78 6.44 -5.52
N VAL A 304 10.55 5.43 -5.94
CA VAL A 304 11.21 5.39 -7.25
C VAL A 304 10.18 5.42 -8.38
N TRP A 305 9.09 4.64 -8.24
CA TRP A 305 7.98 4.68 -9.17
C TRP A 305 7.30 6.05 -9.22
N ALA A 306 7.01 6.64 -8.05
CA ALA A 306 6.38 7.96 -7.96
C ALA A 306 7.26 9.04 -8.60
N ALA A 307 8.58 8.98 -8.37
CA ALA A 307 9.55 9.88 -9.00
C ALA A 307 9.55 9.74 -10.53
N ALA A 308 9.57 8.50 -11.04
CA ALA A 308 9.51 8.23 -12.48
C ALA A 308 8.20 8.71 -13.11
N VAL A 309 7.06 8.47 -12.44
CA VAL A 309 5.75 8.96 -12.89
C VAL A 309 5.69 10.49 -12.87
N TRP A 310 6.29 11.12 -11.87
CA TRP A 310 6.33 12.58 -11.77
C TRP A 310 7.17 13.20 -12.88
N ARG A 311 8.33 12.61 -13.24
CA ARG A 311 9.21 13.13 -14.29
C ARG A 311 8.73 12.81 -15.70
N HIS A 312 8.39 11.55 -15.96
CA HIS A 312 8.17 11.03 -17.31
C HIS A 312 6.69 10.80 -17.64
N GLY A 313 5.81 10.95 -16.65
CA GLY A 313 4.40 10.58 -16.76
C GLY A 313 4.19 9.06 -16.68
N ALA A 314 2.98 8.64 -16.29
CA ALA A 314 2.66 7.24 -16.00
C ALA A 314 2.89 6.24 -17.15
N ARG A 315 2.95 6.73 -18.39
CA ARG A 315 3.14 5.89 -19.59
C ARG A 315 4.59 5.51 -19.83
N ALA A 316 5.51 6.45 -19.60
CA ALA A 316 6.93 6.26 -19.84
C ALA A 316 7.67 5.88 -18.56
N ALA A 317 7.05 5.97 -17.39
CA ALA A 317 7.68 5.74 -16.09
C ALA A 317 8.25 4.32 -15.89
N VAL A 318 7.66 3.29 -16.51
CA VAL A 318 8.04 1.88 -16.28
C VAL A 318 9.53 1.61 -16.48
N PRO A 319 10.15 1.89 -17.66
CA PRO A 319 11.58 1.63 -17.86
C PRO A 319 12.47 2.42 -16.90
N TYR A 320 12.12 3.68 -16.58
CA TYR A 320 12.93 4.49 -15.65
C TYR A 320 12.83 4.01 -14.21
N ALA A 321 11.64 3.60 -13.77
CA ALA A 321 11.45 3.04 -12.44
C ALA A 321 12.17 1.69 -12.29
N LEU A 322 12.12 0.83 -13.32
CA LEU A 322 12.85 -0.44 -13.32
C LEU A 322 14.36 -0.24 -13.35
N ALA A 323 14.86 0.68 -14.19
CA ALA A 323 16.28 1.01 -14.25
C ALA A 323 16.79 1.59 -12.92
N GLY A 324 16.04 2.52 -12.32
CA GLY A 324 16.36 3.09 -11.01
C GLY A 324 16.34 2.02 -9.91
N ALA A 325 15.29 1.20 -9.83
CA ALA A 325 15.19 0.12 -8.85
C ALA A 325 16.32 -0.91 -9.00
N ALA A 326 16.61 -1.35 -10.23
CA ALA A 326 17.69 -2.29 -10.51
C ALA A 326 19.07 -1.72 -10.11
N ALA A 327 19.34 -0.45 -10.43
CA ALA A 327 20.59 0.20 -10.06
C ALA A 327 20.73 0.39 -8.54
N GLY A 328 19.65 0.77 -7.86
CA GLY A 328 19.64 0.88 -6.39
C GLY A 328 19.89 -0.47 -5.71
N VAL A 329 19.22 -1.53 -6.17
CA VAL A 329 19.44 -2.90 -5.66
C VAL A 329 20.87 -3.36 -5.93
N LEU A 330 21.37 -3.15 -7.15
CA LEU A 330 22.74 -3.51 -7.51
C LEU A 330 23.78 -2.77 -6.65
N PHE A 331 23.56 -1.48 -6.39
CA PHE A 331 24.41 -0.70 -5.50
C PHE A 331 24.45 -1.31 -4.09
N VAL A 332 23.28 -1.59 -3.49
CA VAL A 332 23.18 -2.16 -2.14
C VAL A 332 23.90 -3.51 -2.07
N GLN A 333 23.79 -4.34 -3.10
CA GLN A 333 24.40 -5.67 -3.13
C GLN A 333 25.91 -5.64 -3.32
N VAL A 334 26.41 -4.75 -4.19
CA VAL A 334 27.82 -4.77 -4.63
C VAL A 334 28.66 -3.73 -3.90
N ALA A 335 28.21 -2.47 -3.91
CA ALA A 335 28.96 -1.35 -3.35
C ALA A 335 28.56 -1.04 -1.89
N GLY A 336 27.39 -1.51 -1.45
CA GLY A 336 26.83 -1.28 -0.12
C GLY A 336 27.77 -1.65 1.02
N PRO A 337 28.39 -2.85 1.04
CA PRO A 337 29.30 -3.24 2.12
C PRO A 337 30.52 -2.32 2.25
N LEU A 338 31.14 -1.94 1.12
CA LEU A 338 32.27 -1.01 1.10
C LEU A 338 31.84 0.39 1.54
N PHE A 339 30.70 0.86 1.04
CA PHE A 339 30.16 2.17 1.40
C PHE A 339 29.85 2.27 2.89
N MET A 340 29.26 1.23 3.46
CA MET A 340 29.02 1.11 4.90
C MET A 340 30.33 1.28 5.68
N GLN A 341 31.38 0.52 5.32
CA GLN A 341 32.68 0.61 6.00
C GLN A 341 33.26 2.02 5.98
N ILE A 342 33.17 2.71 4.84
CA ILE A 342 33.67 4.09 4.70
C ILE A 342 32.89 5.05 5.61
N VAL A 343 31.56 4.95 5.60
CA VAL A 343 30.68 5.87 6.32
C VAL A 343 30.70 5.63 7.83
N SER A 344 30.85 4.38 8.27
CA SER A 344 30.90 4.00 9.68
C SER A 344 32.30 4.04 10.29
N TYR A 345 33.37 4.16 9.48
CA TYR A 345 34.75 4.25 9.96
C TYR A 345 34.97 5.18 11.16
N PRO A 346 34.38 6.39 11.22
CA PRO A 346 34.63 7.30 12.35
C PRO A 346 33.92 6.92 13.67
N ALA A 347 33.02 5.91 13.71
CA ALA A 347 32.29 5.52 14.92
C ALA A 347 32.65 4.08 15.37
N ALA A 348 33.23 3.90 16.57
CA ALA A 348 33.52 2.58 17.17
C ALA A 348 33.56 2.65 18.71
N PRO A 349 32.96 1.73 19.50
CA PRO A 349 32.50 0.35 19.17
C PRO A 349 31.01 0.17 18.74
N PRO A 350 30.54 -1.08 18.44
CA PRO A 350 29.22 -1.35 17.89
C PRO A 350 28.08 -0.80 18.75
N LEU A 351 27.17 -0.06 18.13
CA LEU A 351 25.88 0.27 18.72
C LEU A 351 25.04 -1.00 18.80
N ASP A 352 24.27 -1.16 19.88
CA ASP A 352 23.30 -2.23 20.01
C ASP A 352 22.19 -2.06 18.94
N ASP A 353 22.30 -2.83 17.86
CA ASP A 353 21.41 -2.79 16.70
C ASP A 353 20.80 -4.18 16.46
N PRO A 354 19.91 -4.65 17.36
CA PRO A 354 19.30 -5.98 17.27
C PRO A 354 18.46 -6.18 16.01
N GLN A 355 18.16 -5.10 15.29
CA GLN A 355 17.36 -5.10 14.06
C GLN A 355 18.18 -4.84 12.80
N GLY A 356 19.50 -4.65 12.89
CA GLY A 356 20.37 -4.30 11.76
C GLY A 356 19.99 -3.01 11.01
N ALA A 357 19.16 -2.16 11.64
CA ALA A 357 18.58 -0.99 11.00
C ALA A 357 19.59 0.14 10.85
N ILE A 358 20.52 0.28 11.80
CA ILE A 358 21.60 1.26 11.76
C ILE A 358 22.70 0.74 10.82
N ALA A 359 22.99 -0.56 10.85
CA ALA A 359 24.01 -1.18 10.01
C ALA A 359 23.69 -1.08 8.50
N PHE A 360 22.43 -1.30 8.11
CA PHE A 360 22.02 -1.28 6.71
C PHE A 360 21.64 0.11 6.18
N LEU A 361 21.42 1.07 7.07
CA LEU A 361 20.98 2.42 6.72
C LEU A 361 21.84 3.09 5.64
N PRO A 362 23.20 3.10 5.72
CA PRO A 362 24.00 3.86 4.77
C PRO A 362 23.87 3.33 3.34
N ALA A 363 23.96 2.01 3.20
CA ALA A 363 23.83 1.32 1.92
C ALA A 363 22.43 1.52 1.32
N PHE A 364 21.37 1.38 2.14
CA PHE A 364 20.00 1.61 1.70
C PHE A 364 19.76 3.05 1.22
N GLN A 365 20.18 4.05 2.00
CA GLN A 365 20.01 5.46 1.66
C GLN A 365 20.74 5.83 0.36
N ALA A 366 21.97 5.35 0.19
CA ALA A 366 22.75 5.57 -1.03
C ALA A 366 22.10 4.87 -2.25
N GLY A 367 21.61 3.63 -2.07
CA GLY A 367 20.88 2.91 -3.10
C GLY A 367 19.57 3.60 -3.50
N LEU A 368 18.79 4.08 -2.54
CA LEU A 368 17.55 4.84 -2.78
C LEU A 368 17.84 6.17 -3.48
N TYR A 369 18.87 6.90 -3.05
CA TYR A 369 19.30 8.14 -3.70
C TYR A 369 19.65 7.91 -5.18
N LEU A 370 20.47 6.89 -5.47
CA LEU A 370 20.81 6.50 -6.83
C LEU A 370 19.57 6.09 -7.65
N ALA A 371 18.70 5.29 -7.06
CA ALA A 371 17.49 4.81 -7.72
C ALA A 371 16.55 5.96 -8.11
N VAL A 372 16.31 6.90 -7.20
CA VAL A 372 15.50 8.09 -7.47
C VAL A 372 16.18 9.00 -8.49
N TRP A 373 17.50 9.16 -8.40
CA TRP A 373 18.24 9.99 -9.35
C TRP A 373 18.14 9.46 -10.78
N LEU A 374 18.36 8.15 -10.98
CA LEU A 374 18.24 7.51 -12.28
C LEU A 374 16.79 7.49 -12.80
N ALA A 375 15.82 7.36 -11.91
CA ALA A 375 14.41 7.29 -12.29
C ALA A 375 13.82 8.65 -12.72
N ALA A 376 14.40 9.78 -12.31
CA ALA A 376 13.74 11.08 -12.47
C ALA A 376 14.65 12.31 -12.69
N PHE A 377 15.97 12.21 -12.54
CA PHE A 377 16.84 13.38 -12.40
C PHE A 377 18.19 13.29 -13.13
N THR A 378 18.33 12.38 -14.09
CA THR A 378 19.58 12.23 -14.87
C THR A 378 19.95 13.48 -15.68
N ASP A 379 18.95 14.24 -16.08
CA ASP A 379 19.04 15.51 -16.82
C ASP A 379 19.56 16.68 -15.96
N THR A 380 19.53 16.57 -14.63
CA THR A 380 20.14 17.59 -13.75
C THR A 380 21.67 17.54 -13.69
N GLY A 381 22.29 16.51 -14.26
CA GLY A 381 23.74 16.38 -14.41
C GLY A 381 24.46 15.67 -13.25
N TRP A 382 25.41 14.80 -13.61
CA TRP A 382 26.24 14.00 -12.69
C TRP A 382 27.07 14.79 -11.66
N PRO A 383 27.54 16.03 -11.92
CA PRO A 383 28.22 16.81 -10.88
C PRO A 383 27.32 17.10 -9.67
N ARG A 384 26.03 17.40 -9.90
CA ARG A 384 25.05 17.63 -8.83
C ARG A 384 24.71 16.34 -8.10
N PHE A 385 24.63 15.23 -8.82
CA PHE A 385 24.52 13.90 -8.22
C PHE A 385 25.66 13.67 -7.23
N ALA A 386 26.90 13.87 -7.67
CA ALA A 386 28.09 13.64 -6.86
C ALA A 386 28.13 14.55 -5.62
N THR A 387 27.79 15.84 -5.76
CA THR A 387 27.68 16.75 -4.62
C THR A 387 26.62 16.29 -3.63
N GLY A 388 25.42 15.93 -4.10
CA GLY A 388 24.37 15.43 -3.22
C GLY A 388 24.75 14.10 -2.55
N PHE A 389 25.36 13.19 -3.29
CA PHE A 389 25.86 11.92 -2.76
C PHE A 389 26.92 12.12 -1.67
N ALA A 390 27.84 13.08 -1.86
CA ALA A 390 28.83 13.45 -0.85
C ALA A 390 28.17 14.06 0.39
N VAL A 391 27.17 14.95 0.22
CA VAL A 391 26.40 15.52 1.33
C VAL A 391 25.67 14.41 2.10
N LEU A 392 25.07 13.45 1.39
CA LEU A 392 24.40 12.30 2.00
C LEU A 392 25.40 11.47 2.83
N ALA A 393 26.56 11.12 2.26
CA ALA A 393 27.60 10.35 2.95
C ALA A 393 28.12 11.08 4.20
N VAL A 394 28.41 12.39 4.11
CA VAL A 394 28.83 13.20 5.27
C VAL A 394 27.73 13.25 6.33
N SER A 395 26.47 13.42 5.94
CA SER A 395 25.35 13.42 6.88
C SER A 395 25.17 12.08 7.59
N GLN A 396 25.45 10.97 6.91
CA GLN A 396 25.41 9.63 7.48
C GLN A 396 26.53 9.42 8.50
N SER A 397 27.76 9.79 8.16
CA SER A 397 28.89 9.71 9.08
C SER A 397 28.67 10.59 10.31
N ALA A 398 28.19 11.82 10.13
CA ALA A 398 27.85 12.72 11.24
C ALA A 398 26.70 12.17 12.11
N GLY A 399 25.67 11.59 11.49
CA GLY A 399 24.56 10.96 12.21
C GLY A 399 25.00 9.74 13.01
N LEU A 400 25.83 8.86 12.43
CA LEU A 400 26.38 7.70 13.13
C LEU A 400 27.30 8.11 14.29
N LEU A 401 28.14 9.14 14.09
CA LEU A 401 28.97 9.73 15.15
C LEU A 401 28.12 10.30 16.30
N ALA A 402 27.05 11.03 15.98
CA ALA A 402 26.15 11.59 16.98
C ALA A 402 25.42 10.48 17.76
N LEU A 403 24.94 9.45 17.06
CA LEU A 403 24.33 8.27 17.69
C LEU A 403 25.31 7.53 18.59
N HIS A 404 26.58 7.45 18.17
CA HIS A 404 27.64 6.87 18.97
C HIS A 404 27.86 7.65 20.27
N ALA A 405 28.11 8.96 20.18
CA ALA A 405 28.35 9.82 21.34
C ALA A 405 27.16 9.83 22.31
N LEU A 406 25.92 9.88 21.80
CA LEU A 406 24.71 9.85 22.63
C LEU A 406 24.47 8.47 23.28
N GLY A 407 24.86 7.40 22.59
CA GLY A 407 24.77 6.04 23.11
C GLY A 407 25.75 5.77 24.25
N THR A 408 26.99 6.28 24.15
CA THR A 408 28.03 6.09 25.17
C THR A 408 27.84 6.99 26.39
N ASP A 409 27.46 8.25 26.19
CA ASP A 409 27.50 9.25 27.26
C ASP A 409 26.16 9.40 27.99
N ALA A 410 25.04 9.15 27.31
CA ALA A 410 23.70 9.37 27.85
C ALA A 410 22.87 8.07 28.00
N GLY A 411 23.38 6.93 27.52
CA GLY A 411 22.61 5.67 27.47
C GLY A 411 21.39 5.73 26.54
N TRP A 412 21.37 6.70 25.62
CA TRP A 412 20.27 6.88 24.66
C TRP A 412 20.39 5.86 23.53
N THR A 413 19.38 5.00 23.39
CA THR A 413 19.25 4.12 22.22
C THR A 413 18.34 4.78 21.21
N ALA A 414 18.81 4.95 19.97
CA ALA A 414 17.95 5.48 18.91
C ALA A 414 16.85 4.48 18.62
N HIS A 415 15.60 4.91 18.77
CA HIS A 415 14.47 4.10 18.39
C HIS A 415 14.55 3.78 16.90
N VAL A 416 14.37 2.51 16.56
CA VAL A 416 14.46 2.03 15.17
C VAL A 416 13.47 2.74 14.24
N ARG A 417 12.36 3.26 14.79
CA ARG A 417 11.43 4.16 14.07
C ARG A 417 12.12 5.40 13.50
N ASP A 418 12.96 6.06 14.28
CA ASP A 418 13.54 7.36 13.94
C ASP A 418 14.70 7.16 12.94
N VAL A 419 15.45 6.06 13.09
CA VAL A 419 16.44 5.59 12.11
C VAL A 419 15.78 5.31 10.75
N ARG A 420 14.57 4.75 10.73
CA ARG A 420 13.80 4.49 9.49
C ARG A 420 13.24 5.75 8.85
N GLY A 421 12.73 6.68 9.65
CA GLY A 421 12.30 7.99 9.14
C GLY A 421 13.47 8.70 8.44
N TRP A 422 14.64 8.66 9.07
CA TRP A 422 15.88 9.19 8.50
C TRP A 422 16.30 8.45 7.22
N ALA A 423 16.16 7.11 7.17
CA ALA A 423 16.47 6.27 6.00
C ALA A 423 15.81 6.74 4.69
N ILE A 424 14.62 7.34 4.79
CA ILE A 424 13.85 7.79 3.63
C ILE A 424 14.00 9.31 3.45
N ALA A 425 13.92 10.07 4.54
CA ALA A 425 13.98 11.53 4.48
C ALA A 425 15.32 12.04 3.95
N GLY A 426 16.44 11.45 4.37
CA GLY A 426 17.78 11.89 3.97
C GLY A 426 17.97 11.94 2.45
N PRO A 427 17.87 10.81 1.73
CA PRO A 427 17.99 10.76 0.28
C PRO A 427 17.05 11.72 -0.45
N LEU A 428 15.78 11.80 -0.01
CA LEU A 428 14.77 12.66 -0.64
C LEU A 428 15.05 14.14 -0.45
N LEU A 429 15.47 14.56 0.75
CA LEU A 429 15.84 15.94 1.04
C LEU A 429 17.08 16.37 0.25
N VAL A 430 18.07 15.49 0.11
CA VAL A 430 19.27 15.75 -0.70
C VAL A 430 18.91 15.91 -2.18
N VAL A 431 18.06 15.02 -2.72
CA VAL A 431 17.53 15.17 -4.09
C VAL A 431 16.78 16.49 -4.24
N ALA A 432 15.88 16.82 -3.32
CA ALA A 432 15.11 18.06 -3.36
C ALA A 432 16.01 19.32 -3.31
N ALA A 433 17.05 19.31 -2.47
CA ALA A 433 18.02 20.40 -2.36
C ALA A 433 18.85 20.56 -3.65
N ALA A 434 19.29 19.45 -4.25
CA ALA A 434 20.00 19.46 -5.53
C ALA A 434 19.12 20.04 -6.65
N GLN A 435 17.82 19.72 -6.66
CA GLN A 435 16.85 20.27 -7.62
C GLN A 435 16.57 21.76 -7.38
N HIS A 436 16.42 22.18 -6.13
CA HIS A 436 16.20 23.59 -5.80
C HIS A 436 17.36 24.46 -6.29
N ARG A 437 18.61 24.03 -6.07
CA ARG A 437 19.80 24.72 -6.59
C ARG A 437 19.86 24.73 -8.12
N ALA A 438 19.49 23.63 -8.78
CA ALA A 438 19.46 23.60 -10.25
C ALA A 438 18.45 24.60 -10.83
N ARG A 439 17.28 24.75 -10.20
CA ARG A 439 16.25 25.72 -10.62
C ARG A 439 16.59 27.17 -10.32
N ALA A 440 17.48 27.44 -9.36
CA ALA A 440 17.92 28.79 -9.03
C ALA A 440 19.07 29.30 -9.93
N GLN A 441 19.67 28.42 -10.73
CA GLN A 441 20.76 28.71 -11.67
C GLN A 441 20.27 28.86 -13.12
N HIS A 442 18.99 28.59 -13.36
CA HIS A 442 18.26 28.85 -14.60
C HIS A 442 17.22 29.93 -14.33
#